data_AF-E6QBG6-F1
#
_entry.id   AF-E6QBG6-F1
#
_cell.length_a   1.000
_cell.length_b   1.000
_cell.length_c   1.000
_cell.angle_alpha   90.00
_cell.angle_beta   90.00
_cell.angle_gamma   90.00
#
_symmetry.space_group_name_H-M   'P 1'
#
loop_
_entity.id
_entity.type
_entity.pdbx_description
1 polymer ?
#
loop_
_entity_poly.entity_id
_entity_poly.type
_entity_poly.pdbx_seq_one_letter_code
_entity_poly.pdbx_strand_id
1 'polypeptide(L)'
;MRKSSVTFWFLETDMEASAIENDAAARKAVAEHIRALFDGPGSRQWYGGYEAVSQTRHALLCVQNAIAASAEEHLVSAAFLHDIGHLIDLNGRDKFQSGADAQHEEIGANWLGRGK
;
A
#
# COMPACT_ATOMS: atom_id res chain seq x y z
N MET A 1 15.53 -34.31 46.06
CA MET A 1 16.12 -33.66 44.87
C MET A 1 15.06 -33.50 43.80
N ARG A 2 14.45 -32.32 43.70
CA ARG A 2 13.60 -31.94 42.55
C ARG A 2 14.53 -31.37 41.47
N LYS A 3 14.57 -31.99 40.30
CA LYS A 3 15.19 -31.39 39.12
C LYS A 3 14.19 -30.37 38.55
N SER A 4 14.58 -29.11 38.53
CA SER A 4 13.80 -28.01 37.97
C SER A 4 13.66 -28.16 36.45
N SER A 5 12.44 -27.94 35.96
CA SER A 5 12.10 -27.81 34.55
C SER A 5 12.62 -26.46 34.04
N VAL A 6 13.56 -26.48 33.09
CA VAL A 6 14.12 -25.30 32.42
C VAL A 6 13.64 -25.22 30.96
N THR A 7 12.77 -26.12 30.53
CA THR A 7 12.37 -26.26 29.12
C THR A 7 11.15 -25.45 28.69
N PHE A 8 10.46 -24.76 29.60
CA PHE A 8 9.22 -24.05 29.26
C PHE A 8 9.46 -22.66 28.62
N TRP A 9 10.56 -21.98 28.97
CA TRP A 9 10.84 -20.60 28.52
C TRP A 9 11.43 -20.48 27.11
N PHE A 10 11.90 -21.59 26.52
CA PHE A 10 12.61 -21.55 25.22
C PHE A 10 11.64 -21.60 24.02
N LEU A 11 10.57 -22.39 24.11
CA LEU A 11 9.64 -22.60 22.99
C LEU A 11 8.68 -21.42 22.74
N GLU A 12 8.30 -20.68 23.78
CA GLU A 12 7.36 -19.55 23.68
C GLU A 12 8.02 -18.34 23.00
N THR A 13 9.28 -18.04 23.36
CA THR A 13 10.09 -16.96 22.77
C THR A 13 10.38 -17.21 21.28
N ASP A 14 10.69 -18.45 20.89
CA ASP A 14 10.98 -18.81 19.51
C ASP A 14 9.73 -18.72 18.61
N MET A 15 8.54 -19.01 19.15
CA MET A 15 7.28 -18.90 18.43
C MET A 15 6.84 -17.44 18.23
N GLU A 16 7.01 -16.59 19.24
CA GLU A 16 6.73 -15.14 19.13
C GLU A 16 7.69 -14.46 18.14
N ALA A 17 8.99 -14.79 18.18
CA ALA A 17 9.98 -14.26 17.26
C ALA A 17 9.67 -14.65 15.80
N SER A 18 9.29 -15.90 15.55
CA SER A 18 8.86 -16.37 14.22
C SER A 18 7.58 -15.69 13.73
N ALA A 19 6.62 -15.40 14.62
CA ALA A 19 5.40 -14.69 14.27
C ALA A 19 5.68 -13.23 13.88
N ILE A 20 6.57 -12.54 14.59
CA ILE A 20 7.01 -11.17 14.26
C ILE A 20 7.75 -11.14 12.92
N GLU A 21 8.64 -12.10 12.68
CA GLU A 21 9.37 -12.21 11.41
C GLU A 21 8.42 -12.45 10.22
N ASN A 22 7.41 -13.29 10.40
CA ASN A 22 6.37 -13.51 9.39
C ASN A 22 5.53 -12.26 9.11
N ASP A 23 5.17 -11.48 10.13
CA ASP A 23 4.45 -10.20 9.96
C ASP A 23 5.31 -9.16 9.22
N ALA A 24 6.60 -9.04 9.58
CA ALA A 24 7.52 -8.14 8.88
C ALA A 24 7.71 -8.55 7.40
N ALA A 25 7.85 -9.85 7.12
CA ALA A 25 7.92 -10.37 5.76
C ALA A 25 6.64 -10.09 4.96
N ALA A 26 5.47 -10.26 5.57
CA ALA A 26 4.19 -9.95 4.95
C ALA A 26 4.06 -8.45 4.61
N ARG A 27 4.40 -7.56 5.54
CA ARG A 27 4.41 -6.11 5.31
C ARG A 27 5.37 -5.71 4.19
N LYS A 28 6.54 -6.33 4.13
CA LYS A 28 7.52 -6.11 3.06
C LYS A 28 6.95 -6.56 1.70
N ALA A 29 6.32 -7.71 1.62
CA ALA A 29 5.70 -8.20 0.39
C ALA A 29 4.59 -7.25 -0.11
N VAL A 30 3.78 -6.69 0.80
CA VAL A 30 2.78 -5.67 0.45
C VAL A 30 3.45 -4.40 -0.09
N ALA A 31 4.49 -3.90 0.57
CA ALA A 31 5.22 -2.72 0.10
C ALA A 31 5.87 -2.93 -1.28
N GLU A 32 6.43 -4.11 -1.53
CA GLU A 32 6.98 -4.50 -2.85
C GLU A 32 5.88 -4.59 -3.91
N HIS A 33 4.70 -5.08 -3.57
CA HIS A 33 3.57 -5.11 -4.49
C HIS A 33 3.08 -3.71 -4.85
N ILE A 34 2.93 -2.82 -3.86
CA ILE A 34 2.61 -1.40 -4.07
C ILE A 34 3.64 -0.77 -5.02
N ARG A 35 4.93 -1.01 -4.76
CA ARG A 35 6.01 -0.53 -5.63
C ARG A 35 5.85 -1.03 -7.06
N ALA A 36 5.55 -2.32 -7.25
CA ALA A 36 5.36 -2.90 -8.57
C ALA A 36 4.16 -2.26 -9.34
N LEU A 37 3.09 -1.86 -8.64
CA LEU A 37 1.98 -1.13 -9.24
C LEU A 37 2.42 0.24 -9.78
N PHE A 38 3.19 0.99 -9.01
CA PHE A 38 3.69 2.31 -9.43
C PHE A 38 4.79 2.22 -10.49
N ASP A 39 5.70 1.24 -10.41
CA ASP A 39 6.74 1.02 -11.43
C ASP A 39 6.14 0.48 -12.75
N GLY A 40 5.04 -0.29 -12.67
CA GLY A 40 4.39 -0.94 -13.81
C GLY A 40 3.23 -0.13 -14.43
N PRO A 41 1.96 -0.42 -14.10
CA PRO A 41 0.82 0.28 -14.67
C PRO A 41 0.83 1.80 -14.38
N GLY A 42 1.26 2.22 -13.19
CA GLY A 42 1.26 3.63 -12.79
C GLY A 42 2.28 4.52 -13.52
N SER A 43 3.35 3.94 -14.06
CA SER A 43 4.39 4.68 -14.80
C SER A 43 3.98 5.01 -16.24
N ARG A 44 2.95 4.35 -16.76
CA ARG A 44 2.42 4.60 -18.11
C ARG A 44 1.72 5.95 -18.11
N GLN A 45 1.77 6.66 -19.24
CA GLN A 45 0.91 7.83 -19.42
C GLN A 45 -0.54 7.40 -19.20
N TRP A 46 -1.26 8.15 -18.37
CA TRP A 46 -2.66 7.91 -18.18
C TRP A 46 -3.40 8.28 -19.48
N TYR A 47 -3.83 7.25 -20.21
CA TYR A 47 -4.30 7.38 -21.58
C TYR A 47 -5.53 8.29 -21.68
N GLY A 48 -5.39 9.41 -22.40
CA GLY A 48 -6.54 10.13 -22.96
C GLY A 48 -7.08 11.32 -22.16
N GLY A 49 -6.22 12.08 -21.45
CA GLY A 49 -6.55 13.48 -21.12
C GLY A 49 -7.27 13.75 -19.80
N TYR A 50 -7.27 12.84 -18.82
CA TYR A 50 -7.69 13.17 -17.45
C TYR A 50 -6.73 14.13 -16.78
N GLU A 51 -5.46 13.73 -16.74
CA GLU A 51 -4.38 14.54 -16.22
C GLU A 51 -3.19 14.45 -17.15
N ALA A 52 -2.39 15.52 -17.19
CA ALA A 52 -1.20 15.60 -18.03
C ALA A 52 -0.03 14.74 -17.52
N VAL A 53 -0.23 13.97 -16.45
CA VAL A 53 0.81 13.22 -15.74
C VAL A 53 0.39 11.77 -15.55
N SER A 54 1.36 10.88 -15.35
CA SER A 54 1.08 9.50 -14.95
C SER A 54 0.65 9.43 -13.49
N GLN A 55 -0.05 8.36 -13.11
CA GLN A 55 -0.48 8.13 -11.72
C GLN A 55 0.70 8.11 -10.74
N THR A 56 1.85 7.53 -11.15
CA THR A 56 3.07 7.58 -10.34
C THR A 56 3.57 9.01 -10.15
N ARG A 57 3.53 9.84 -11.19
CA ARG A 57 3.97 11.23 -11.08
C ARG A 57 3.04 12.05 -10.21
N HIS A 58 1.73 11.85 -10.34
CA HIS A 58 0.71 12.46 -9.47
C HIS A 58 0.96 12.11 -8.00
N ALA A 59 1.08 10.82 -7.67
CA ALA A 59 1.37 10.37 -6.31
C ALA A 59 2.65 10.99 -5.73
N LEU A 60 3.73 11.06 -6.52
CA LEU A 60 4.99 11.67 -6.08
C LEU A 60 4.87 13.19 -5.85
N LEU A 61 4.07 13.91 -6.64
CA LEU A 61 3.81 15.33 -6.42
C LEU A 61 3.01 15.55 -5.12
N CYS A 62 2.02 14.70 -4.83
CA CYS A 62 1.28 14.74 -3.57
C CYS A 62 2.19 14.50 -2.36
N VAL A 63 3.09 13.50 -2.45
CA VAL A 63 4.12 13.25 -1.43
C VAL A 63 5.01 14.46 -1.22
N GLN A 64 5.51 15.07 -2.31
CA GLN A 64 6.36 16.26 -2.23
C GLN A 64 5.66 17.41 -1.50
N ASN A 65 4.39 17.64 -1.79
CA ASN A 65 3.59 18.66 -1.12
C ASN A 65 3.39 18.37 0.37
N ALA A 66 3.10 17.10 0.72
CA ALA A 66 2.93 16.70 2.11
C ALA A 66 4.24 16.87 2.91
N ILE A 67 5.38 16.48 2.34
CA ILE A 67 6.70 16.68 2.95
C ILE A 67 7.00 18.18 3.11
N ALA A 68 6.74 18.99 2.08
CA ALA A 68 6.96 20.43 2.14
C ALA A 68 6.09 21.11 3.20
N ALA A 69 4.90 20.57 3.49
CA ALA A 69 4.03 21.00 4.56
C ALA A 69 4.44 20.48 5.95
N SER A 70 5.55 19.74 6.07
CA SER A 70 5.96 19.07 7.32
C SER A 70 4.87 18.16 7.90
N ALA A 71 4.12 17.48 7.03
CA ALA A 71 3.10 16.54 7.44
C ALA A 71 3.69 15.30 8.13
N GLU A 72 2.91 14.71 9.02
CA GLU A 72 3.24 13.45 9.70
C GLU A 72 3.45 12.30 8.69
N GLU A 73 4.26 11.29 9.05
CA GLU A 73 4.63 10.18 8.16
C GLU A 73 3.41 9.42 7.60
N HIS A 74 2.37 9.27 8.41
CA HIS A 74 1.13 8.61 7.98
C HIS A 74 0.35 9.44 6.95
N LEU A 75 0.43 10.78 7.02
CA LEU A 75 -0.16 11.67 6.02
C LEU A 75 0.64 11.66 4.72
N VAL A 76 1.97 11.58 4.79
CA VAL A 76 2.83 11.40 3.61
C VAL A 76 2.49 10.08 2.91
N SER A 77 2.30 9.00 3.69
CA SER A 77 1.89 7.69 3.17
C SER A 77 0.48 7.72 2.57
N ALA A 78 -0.46 8.41 3.23
CA ALA A 78 -1.82 8.58 2.71
C ALA A 78 -1.82 9.37 1.38
N ALA A 79 -1.03 10.45 1.28
CA ALA A 79 -0.90 11.23 0.06
C ALA A 79 -0.33 10.38 -1.11
N PHE A 80 0.63 9.51 -0.83
CA PHE A 80 1.18 8.58 -1.82
C PHE A 80 0.14 7.56 -2.33
N LEU A 81 -0.72 7.08 -1.44
CA LEU A 81 -1.59 5.93 -1.70
C LEU A 81 -3.04 6.29 -2.02
N HIS A 82 -3.45 7.57 -1.92
CA HIS A 82 -4.86 7.96 -2.01
C HIS A 82 -5.55 7.48 -3.30
N ASP A 83 -4.84 7.51 -4.43
CA ASP A 83 -5.34 7.11 -5.75
C ASP A 83 -4.91 5.70 -6.20
N ILE A 84 -4.40 4.86 -5.28
CA ILE A 84 -3.93 3.50 -5.64
C ILE A 84 -5.03 2.63 -6.28
N GLY A 85 -6.30 2.94 -6.03
CA GLY A 85 -7.44 2.28 -6.68
C GLY A 85 -7.39 2.30 -8.20
N HIS A 86 -6.85 3.36 -8.81
CA HIS A 86 -6.63 3.43 -10.26
C HIS A 86 -5.66 2.37 -10.80
N LEU A 87 -4.74 1.88 -9.95
CA LEU A 87 -3.76 0.87 -10.32
C LEU A 87 -4.27 -0.56 -10.04
N ILE A 88 -5.32 -0.69 -9.23
CA ILE A 88 -5.93 -1.97 -8.86
C ILE A 88 -7.04 -2.34 -9.85
N ASP A 89 -7.96 -1.42 -10.14
CA ASP A 89 -9.00 -1.61 -11.17
C ASP A 89 -8.68 -0.78 -12.41
N LEU A 90 -7.97 -1.41 -13.35
CA LEU A 90 -7.60 -0.77 -14.61
C LEU A 90 -8.81 -0.47 -15.52
N ASN A 91 -10.01 -1.01 -15.21
CA ASN A 91 -11.24 -0.70 -15.95
C ASN A 91 -11.85 0.64 -15.53
N GLY A 92 -11.27 1.35 -14.54
CA GLY A 92 -11.73 2.67 -14.13
C GLY A 92 -11.79 3.67 -15.29
N ARG A 93 -10.98 3.47 -16.34
CA ARG A 93 -11.03 4.23 -17.59
C ARG A 93 -12.38 4.13 -18.29
N ASP A 94 -12.89 2.91 -18.46
CA ASP A 94 -14.12 2.67 -19.22
C ASP A 94 -15.35 3.18 -18.46
N LYS A 95 -15.31 3.06 -17.12
CA LYS A 95 -16.29 3.68 -16.22
C LYS A 95 -16.28 5.20 -16.38
N PHE A 96 -15.10 5.83 -16.36
CA PHE A 96 -15.03 7.26 -16.58
C PHE A 96 -15.59 7.64 -17.96
N GLN A 97 -15.14 7.01 -19.04
CA GLN A 97 -15.56 7.37 -20.40
C GLN A 97 -17.07 7.25 -20.61
N SER A 98 -17.74 6.39 -19.84
CA SER A 98 -19.20 6.25 -19.82
C SER A 98 -19.91 7.22 -18.86
N GLY A 99 -19.17 8.11 -18.19
CA GLY A 99 -19.67 9.07 -17.20
C GLY A 99 -20.01 8.43 -15.85
N ALA A 100 -19.63 7.18 -15.64
CA ALA A 100 -19.83 6.46 -14.40
C ALA A 100 -18.66 6.69 -13.44
N ASP A 101 -18.97 6.71 -12.15
CA ASP A 101 -17.95 6.77 -11.11
C ASP A 101 -17.12 5.47 -11.11
N ALA A 102 -15.80 5.62 -11.10
CA ALA A 102 -14.87 4.50 -11.06
C ALA A 102 -14.76 3.90 -9.65
N GLN A 103 -15.17 4.63 -8.61
CA GLN A 103 -15.07 4.25 -7.20
C GLN A 103 -13.65 3.87 -6.76
N HIS A 104 -12.64 4.51 -7.37
CA HIS A 104 -11.22 4.26 -7.10
C HIS A 104 -10.85 4.44 -5.61
N GLU A 105 -11.47 5.38 -4.93
CA GLU A 105 -11.30 5.64 -3.50
C GLU A 105 -11.76 4.46 -2.64
N GLU A 106 -12.91 3.87 -2.95
CA GLU A 106 -13.44 2.70 -2.24
C GLU A 106 -12.62 1.45 -2.56
N ILE A 107 -12.24 1.25 -3.83
CA ILE A 107 -11.39 0.13 -4.26
C ILE A 107 -10.03 0.18 -3.55
N GLY A 108 -9.40 1.36 -3.51
CA GLY A 108 -8.12 1.56 -2.83
C GLY A 108 -8.22 1.30 -1.33
N ALA A 109 -9.22 1.88 -0.66
CA ALA A 109 -9.43 1.68 0.78
C ALA A 109 -9.70 0.21 1.12
N ASN A 110 -10.56 -0.46 0.36
CA ASN A 110 -10.89 -1.88 0.55
C ASN A 110 -9.72 -2.80 0.26
N TRP A 111 -8.77 -2.41 -0.59
CA TRP A 111 -7.56 -3.17 -0.86
C TRP A 111 -6.51 -2.99 0.24
N LEU A 112 -6.25 -1.75 0.65
CA LEU A 112 -5.31 -1.42 1.73
C LEU A 112 -5.77 -1.90 3.12
N GLY A 113 -7.09 -2.01 3.33
CA GLY A 113 -7.68 -2.48 4.58
C GLY A 113 -7.63 -4.00 4.78
N ARG A 114 -7.17 -4.78 3.79
CA ARG A 114 -7.09 -6.24 3.90
C ARG A 114 -5.92 -6.61 4.82
N GLY A 115 -6.18 -7.47 5.80
CA GLY A 115 -5.15 -7.89 6.79
C GLY A 115 -5.20 -7.13 8.11
N LYS A 116 -6.29 -6.42 8.40
CA LYS A 116 -6.69 -6.15 9.78
C LYS A 116 -7.20 -7.40 10.47
#